data_AF-A0A5C6LFJ6-F1
#
_entry.id   AF-A0A5C6LFJ6-F1
#
_cell.length_a   1.000
_cell.length_b   1.000
_cell.length_c   1.000
_cell.angle_alpha   90.00
_cell.angle_beta   90.00
_cell.angle_gamma   90.00
#
_symmetry.space_group_name_H-M   'P 1'
#
loop_
_entity.id
_entity.type
_entity.pdbx_description
1 polymer ?
#
loop_
_entity_poly.entity_id
_entity_poly.type
_entity_poly.pdbx_seq_one_letter_code
_entity_poly.pdbx_strand_id
1 'polypeptide(L)'
;MEPSIKDKYIILGFIFVAICMISFFITIIIAASFNQDNFVRLIVFVCSNLLGWLLYLSFQTVIFDTYEIYRIKFGKKEMKEITTETVALQEEEPQNTIEPVTQIAEEASSDAHPIELNIDPKRHEEIRSSYKDEQDKENERRIRMVVEYIHFYMPRIADEETVNHVCNEVSNWMNKNNYKPKPIKRRLTQDISNIPLRHFIWNIAERCMYKRYYNGDNRARFVKELFPREFAETDIATIKNFKVDPLKSPIPIDEPEDGKPDFHYPNGYL
;
A
#
# COMPACT_ATOMS: atom_id res chain seq x y z
N MET A 1 18.60 -16.05 40.00
CA MET A 1 17.61 -16.62 39.08
C MET A 1 18.02 -16.14 37.69
N GLU A 2 18.59 -17.01 36.87
CA GLU A 2 19.07 -16.62 35.53
C GLU A 2 17.94 -15.96 34.72
N PRO A 3 18.17 -14.86 33.99
CA PRO A 3 17.17 -14.31 33.09
C PRO A 3 16.76 -15.42 32.13
N SER A 4 15.51 -15.85 32.32
CA SER A 4 15.02 -17.14 31.88
C SER A 4 14.99 -17.16 30.36
N ILE A 5 15.34 -18.29 29.75
CA ILE A 5 15.25 -18.60 28.32
C ILE A 5 14.01 -17.97 27.62
N LYS A 6 12.90 -17.81 28.34
CA LYS A 6 11.68 -17.10 27.93
C LYS A 6 11.94 -15.67 27.43
N ASP A 7 12.75 -14.87 28.11
CA ASP A 7 12.98 -13.46 27.77
C ASP A 7 13.70 -13.33 26.41
N LYS A 8 14.62 -14.26 26.11
CA LYS A 8 15.30 -14.32 24.80
C LYS A 8 14.32 -14.61 23.66
N TYR A 9 13.38 -15.54 23.88
CA TYR A 9 12.35 -15.85 22.88
C TYR A 9 11.34 -14.72 22.70
N ILE A 10 11.00 -13.99 23.77
CA ILE A 10 10.13 -12.81 23.70
C ILE A 10 10.79 -11.70 22.87
N ILE A 11 12.06 -11.41 23.14
CA ILE A 11 12.84 -10.39 22.39
C ILE A 11 12.98 -10.80 20.92
N LEU A 12 13.34 -12.06 20.65
CA LEU A 12 13.45 -12.58 19.28
C LEU A 12 12.11 -12.52 18.55
N GLY A 13 11.01 -12.83 19.24
CA GLY A 13 9.65 -12.71 18.71
C GLY A 13 9.30 -11.28 18.32
N PHE A 14 9.64 -10.29 19.16
CA PHE A 14 9.41 -8.88 18.85
C PHE A 14 10.22 -8.43 17.64
N ILE A 15 11.48 -8.85 17.53
CA ILE A 15 12.35 -8.57 16.38
C ILE A 15 11.78 -9.17 15.10
N PHE A 16 11.31 -10.43 15.15
CA PHE A 16 10.66 -11.08 14.03
C PHE A 16 9.43 -10.30 13.55
N VAL A 17 8.55 -9.89 14.48
CA VAL A 17 7.37 -9.08 14.15
C VAL A 17 7.79 -7.75 13.53
N ALA A 18 8.80 -7.07 14.08
CA ALA A 18 9.29 -5.80 13.54
C ALA A 18 9.81 -5.94 12.10
N ILE A 19 10.64 -6.96 11.81
CA ILE A 19 11.16 -7.23 10.47
C ILE A 19 10.01 -7.55 9.50
N CYS A 20 9.05 -8.37 9.92
CA CYS A 20 7.86 -8.70 9.14
C CYS A 20 7.02 -7.46 8.81
N MET A 21 6.80 -6.57 9.78
CA MET A 21 6.05 -5.32 9.60
C MET A 21 6.75 -4.40 8.60
N ILE A 22 8.06 -4.19 8.75
CA ILE A 22 8.84 -3.35 7.82
C ILE A 22 8.79 -3.94 6.41
N SER A 23 8.98 -5.25 6.28
CA SER A 23 8.91 -5.95 4.98
C SER A 23 7.53 -5.80 4.33
N PHE A 24 6.46 -5.84 5.12
CA PHE A 24 5.09 -5.65 4.65
C PHE A 24 4.86 -4.23 4.12
N PHE A 25 5.33 -3.19 4.82
CA PHE A 25 5.23 -1.81 4.35
C PHE A 25 6.00 -1.58 3.05
N ILE A 26 7.23 -2.07 2.95
CA ILE A 26 8.04 -2.00 1.72
C ILE A 26 7.30 -2.69 0.56
N THR A 27 6.70 -3.84 0.83
CA THR A 27 5.92 -4.59 -0.16
C THR A 27 4.75 -3.78 -0.69
N ILE A 28 4.00 -3.09 0.17
CA ILE A 28 2.87 -2.24 -0.26
C ILE A 28 3.35 -1.10 -1.17
N ILE A 29 4.44 -0.42 -0.79
CA ILE A 29 4.99 0.72 -1.54
C ILE A 29 5.44 0.27 -2.94
N ILE A 30 6.23 -0.80 -3.01
CA ILE A 30 6.74 -1.31 -4.29
C ILE A 30 5.59 -1.85 -5.13
N ALA A 31 4.68 -2.65 -4.55
CA ALA A 31 3.55 -3.22 -5.29
C ALA A 31 2.60 -2.16 -5.87
N ALA A 32 2.48 -0.99 -5.24
CA ALA A 32 1.71 0.12 -5.81
C ALA A 32 2.27 0.56 -7.16
N SER A 33 3.60 0.57 -7.32
CA SER A 33 4.27 0.90 -8.58
C SER A 33 4.02 -0.14 -9.67
N PHE A 34 3.71 -1.38 -9.29
CA PHE A 34 3.43 -2.49 -10.19
C PHE A 34 1.93 -2.84 -10.26
N ASN A 35 1.04 -1.84 -10.14
CA ASN A 35 -0.42 -2.00 -10.26
C ASN A 35 -1.01 -3.09 -9.35
N GLN A 36 -0.44 -3.26 -8.15
CA GLN A 36 -0.83 -4.27 -7.15
C GLN A 36 -0.69 -5.72 -7.63
N ASP A 37 0.33 -6.02 -8.44
CA ASP A 37 0.59 -7.39 -8.90
C ASP A 37 0.96 -8.35 -7.74
N ASN A 38 0.26 -9.49 -7.68
CA ASN A 38 0.42 -10.46 -6.60
C ASN A 38 1.77 -11.18 -6.61
N PHE A 39 2.36 -11.42 -7.79
CA PHE A 39 3.66 -12.06 -7.90
C PHE A 39 4.77 -11.12 -7.41
N VAL A 40 4.70 -9.85 -7.81
CA VAL A 40 5.61 -8.81 -7.30
C VAL A 40 5.48 -8.67 -5.78
N ARG A 41 4.25 -8.63 -5.25
CA ARG A 41 4.02 -8.59 -3.80
C ARG A 41 4.69 -9.75 -3.05
N LEU A 42 4.53 -10.96 -3.55
CA LEU A 42 5.11 -12.15 -2.93
C LEU A 42 6.64 -12.09 -2.93
N ILE A 43 7.26 -11.83 -4.09
CA ILE A 43 8.72 -11.81 -4.22
C ILE A 43 9.32 -10.70 -3.37
N VAL A 44 8.78 -9.49 -3.45
CA VAL A 44 9.29 -8.35 -2.67
C VAL A 44 9.19 -8.65 -1.18
N PHE A 45 8.08 -9.22 -0.70
CA PHE A 45 7.94 -9.58 0.71
C PHE A 45 8.99 -10.58 1.16
N VAL A 46 9.20 -11.66 0.41
CA VAL A 46 10.19 -12.70 0.75
C VAL A 46 11.62 -12.13 0.73
N CYS A 47 11.96 -11.35 -0.29
CA CYS A 47 13.29 -10.74 -0.42
C CYS A 47 13.55 -9.71 0.70
N SER A 48 12.58 -8.84 1.01
CA SER A 48 12.71 -7.87 2.11
C SER A 48 12.84 -8.56 3.46
N ASN A 49 12.10 -9.64 3.70
CA ASN A 49 12.18 -10.39 4.94
C ASN A 49 13.55 -11.07 5.10
N LEU A 50 14.03 -11.73 4.04
CA LEU A 50 15.36 -12.34 4.02
C LEU A 50 16.46 -11.31 4.25
N LEU A 51 16.37 -10.15 3.58
CA LEU A 51 17.33 -9.05 3.76
C LEU A 51 17.28 -8.50 5.19
N GLY A 52 16.10 -8.33 5.78
CA GLY A 52 15.94 -7.88 7.16
C GLY A 52 16.61 -8.83 8.17
N TRP A 53 16.49 -10.14 7.97
CA TRP A 53 17.19 -11.14 8.78
C TRP A 53 18.72 -11.08 8.60
N LEU A 54 19.20 -10.94 7.36
CA LEU A 54 20.63 -10.80 7.08
C LEU A 54 21.23 -9.56 7.75
N LEU A 55 20.51 -8.43 7.71
CA LEU A 55 20.91 -7.20 8.38
C LEU A 55 20.91 -7.38 9.90
N TYR A 56 19.86 -7.98 10.47
CA TYR A 56 19.80 -8.26 11.91
C TYR A 56 20.99 -9.11 12.39
N LEU A 57 21.28 -10.21 11.69
CA LEU A 57 22.41 -11.09 12.02
C LEU A 57 23.75 -10.34 11.90
N SER A 58 23.91 -9.50 10.88
CA SER A 58 25.11 -8.68 10.69
C SER A 58 25.28 -7.63 11.80
N PHE A 59 24.19 -7.00 12.26
CA PHE A 59 24.25 -6.08 13.40
C PHE A 59 24.58 -6.82 14.70
N GLN A 60 24.02 -8.01 14.92
CA GLN A 60 24.35 -8.82 16.09
C GLN A 60 25.84 -9.19 16.13
N THR A 61 26.43 -9.60 15.01
CA THR A 61 27.86 -9.93 14.95
C THR A 61 28.73 -8.70 15.20
N VAL A 62 28.40 -7.55 14.59
CA VAL A 62 29.16 -6.30 14.81
C VAL A 62 29.09 -5.84 16.26
N ILE A 63 27.92 -5.90 16.90
CA ILE A 63 27.77 -5.54 18.32
C ILE A 63 28.58 -6.49 19.20
N PHE A 64 28.52 -7.80 18.94
CA PHE A 64 29.27 -8.80 19.69
C PHE A 64 30.79 -8.61 19.54
N ASP A 65 31.28 -8.44 18.31
CA ASP A 65 32.68 -8.20 18.02
C ASP A 65 33.17 -6.90 18.66
N THR A 66 32.36 -5.83 18.60
CA THR A 66 32.65 -4.54 19.24
C THR A 66 32.69 -4.67 20.76
N TYR A 67 31.77 -5.44 21.35
CA TYR A 67 31.74 -5.70 22.79
C TYR A 67 32.94 -6.52 23.27
N GLU A 68 33.34 -7.57 22.54
CA GLU A 68 34.54 -8.34 22.85
C GLU A 68 35.82 -7.48 22.74
N ILE A 69 35.92 -6.62 21.72
CA ILE A 69 37.04 -5.65 21.61
C ILE A 69 37.05 -4.67 22.78
N TYR A 70 35.89 -4.16 23.20
CA TYR A 70 35.77 -3.28 24.36
C TYR A 70 36.16 -3.99 25.65
N ARG A 71 35.69 -5.23 25.86
CA ARG A 71 36.01 -6.09 27.00
C ARG A 71 37.51 -6.39 27.10
N ILE A 72 38.17 -6.72 25.99
CA ILE A 72 39.62 -6.99 25.98
C ILE A 72 40.44 -5.72 26.29
N LYS A 73 39.98 -4.54 25.84
CA LYS A 73 40.68 -3.27 26.09
C LYS A 73 40.47 -2.71 27.50
N PHE A 74 39.29 -2.90 28.12
CA PHE A 74 38.95 -2.34 29.43
C PHE A 74 38.91 -3.35 30.58
N GLY A 75 38.63 -4.63 30.34
CA GLY A 75 38.68 -5.69 31.36
C GLY A 75 40.08 -5.96 31.93
N LYS A 76 41.14 -5.45 31.28
CA LYS A 76 42.51 -5.43 31.82
C LYS A 76 42.77 -4.33 32.86
N LYS A 77 41.89 -3.32 32.99
CA LYS A 77 42.02 -2.25 34.00
C LYS A 77 41.39 -2.63 35.34
N GLU A 78 40.26 -3.34 35.34
CA GLU A 78 39.52 -3.66 36.58
C GLU A 78 40.27 -4.67 37.47
N MET A 79 41.03 -5.61 36.91
CA MET A 79 41.85 -6.54 37.71
C MET A 79 43.00 -5.84 38.47
N LYS A 80 43.36 -4.61 38.08
CA LYS A 80 44.40 -3.79 38.73
C LYS A 80 43.88 -2.91 39.86
N GLU A 81 42.58 -2.57 39.86
CA GLU A 81 41.94 -1.76 40.91
C GLU A 81 41.43 -2.62 42.08
N ILE A 82 41.08 -3.88 41.84
CA ILE A 82 40.51 -4.78 42.88
C ILE A 82 41.53 -5.22 43.96
N THR A 83 42.84 -4.99 43.76
CA THR A 83 43.88 -5.40 44.75
C THR A 83 44.18 -4.34 45.82
N THR A 84 43.64 -3.11 45.73
CA THR A 84 44.10 -1.99 46.59
C THR A 84 43.08 -1.45 47.58
N GLU A 85 41.81 -1.88 47.53
CA GLU A 85 40.77 -1.39 48.45
C GLU A 85 40.21 -2.48 49.39
N THR A 86 41.03 -3.46 49.74
CA THR A 86 40.84 -4.27 50.95
C THR A 86 41.74 -3.70 52.05
N VAL A 87 41.26 -2.72 52.85
CA VAL A 87 41.48 -2.54 54.31
C VAL A 87 40.77 -1.25 54.78
N ALA A 88 39.59 -1.40 55.39
CA ALA A 88 39.03 -0.63 56.52
C ALA A 88 37.54 -1.06 56.68
N LEU A 89 37.24 -2.03 57.55
CA LEU A 89 36.59 -1.85 58.88
C LEU A 89 35.24 -1.10 58.77
N GLN A 90 34.06 -1.55 59.22
CA GLN A 90 33.63 -2.39 60.35
C GLN A 90 32.08 -2.53 60.21
N GLU A 91 31.48 -3.73 60.18
CA GLU A 91 30.67 -4.38 61.26
C GLU A 91 29.52 -3.54 61.87
N GLU A 92 28.26 -3.90 61.61
CA GLU A 92 27.21 -4.21 62.63
C GLU A 92 25.86 -4.65 61.99
N GLU A 93 25.21 -5.61 62.67
CA GLU A 93 23.95 -6.34 62.41
C GLU A 93 22.72 -5.55 62.95
N PRO A 94 21.50 -6.11 63.15
CA PRO A 94 20.48 -6.74 62.27
C PRO A 94 19.14 -5.94 62.29
N GLN A 95 18.14 -6.35 61.50
CA GLN A 95 16.78 -6.77 61.96
C GLN A 95 15.65 -6.55 60.94
N ASN A 96 14.91 -7.65 60.74
CA ASN A 96 13.56 -7.71 60.21
C ASN A 96 12.59 -6.80 60.97
N THR A 97 11.59 -6.24 60.30
CA THR A 97 10.19 -6.20 60.76
C THR A 97 9.29 -5.90 59.57
N ILE A 98 8.44 -6.86 59.22
CA ILE A 98 7.20 -6.66 58.47
C ILE A 98 6.15 -6.26 59.51
N GLU A 99 5.36 -5.23 59.27
CA GLU A 99 3.92 -5.18 59.60
C GLU A 99 3.22 -4.02 58.86
N PRO A 100 1.88 -4.05 58.71
CA PRO A 100 1.17 -3.61 57.50
C PRO A 100 0.33 -2.33 57.75
N VAL A 101 -0.83 -2.22 57.05
CA VAL A 101 -1.89 -1.21 57.15
C VAL A 101 -1.54 0.08 56.36
N THR A 102 -2.37 0.64 55.46
CA THR A 102 -3.82 0.78 55.46
C THR A 102 -4.31 1.07 54.03
N GLN A 103 -5.39 0.42 53.63
CA GLN A 103 -6.21 0.82 52.49
C GLN A 103 -6.87 2.17 52.81
N ILE A 104 -6.70 3.17 51.94
CA ILE A 104 -7.64 4.29 51.87
C ILE A 104 -8.20 4.25 50.45
N ALA A 105 -9.45 3.82 50.38
CA ALA A 105 -10.30 3.98 49.22
C ALA A 105 -10.61 5.47 49.07
N GLU A 106 -10.38 6.00 47.87
CA GLU A 106 -11.07 7.20 47.42
C GLU A 106 -11.63 6.90 46.03
N GLU A 107 -12.85 6.39 46.09
CA GLU A 107 -13.96 6.54 45.15
C GLU A 107 -13.58 6.84 43.69
N ALA A 108 -13.47 5.76 42.91
CA ALA A 108 -13.86 5.79 41.53
C ALA A 108 -15.36 6.18 41.46
N SER A 109 -15.64 7.42 41.08
CA SER A 109 -16.94 7.81 40.56
C SER A 109 -17.15 7.06 39.23
N SER A 110 -17.64 5.84 39.36
CA SER A 110 -18.20 5.02 38.30
C SER A 110 -19.65 5.45 38.12
N ASP A 111 -19.86 6.63 37.54
CA ASP A 111 -21.16 6.96 36.95
C ASP A 111 -20.99 7.64 35.59
N ALA A 112 -20.32 6.93 34.69
CA ALA A 112 -20.57 7.09 33.27
C ALA A 112 -21.49 5.93 32.86
N HIS A 113 -22.80 6.12 33.03
CA HIS A 113 -23.79 5.32 32.29
C HIS A 113 -23.32 5.24 30.83
N PRO A 114 -23.35 4.05 30.18
CA PRO A 114 -23.08 3.95 28.76
C PRO A 114 -23.99 4.97 28.07
N ILE A 115 -23.43 5.88 27.28
CA ILE A 115 -24.25 6.79 26.47
C ILE A 115 -25.12 5.88 25.62
N GLU A 116 -26.41 5.80 25.94
CA GLU A 116 -27.38 5.02 25.19
C GLU A 116 -27.60 5.77 23.87
N LEU A 117 -26.72 5.50 22.90
CA LEU A 117 -26.80 6.03 21.54
C LEU A 117 -27.96 5.33 20.84
N ASN A 118 -29.18 5.78 21.09
CA ASN A 118 -30.32 5.42 20.27
C ASN A 118 -30.15 6.10 18.90
N ILE A 119 -29.63 5.36 17.94
CA ILE A 119 -29.51 5.82 16.56
C ILE A 119 -30.93 5.83 15.97
N ASP A 120 -31.50 7.03 15.80
CA ASP A 120 -32.77 7.20 15.09
C ASP A 120 -32.64 6.54 13.69
N PRO A 121 -33.42 5.47 13.40
CA PRO A 121 -33.35 4.75 12.14
C PRO A 121 -33.60 5.65 10.93
N LYS A 122 -34.46 6.67 11.09
CA LYS A 122 -34.77 7.61 10.00
C LYS A 122 -33.56 8.49 9.68
N ARG A 123 -32.93 9.06 10.70
CA ARG A 123 -31.71 9.86 10.55
C ARG A 123 -30.54 9.04 10.00
N HIS A 124 -30.41 7.79 10.42
CA HIS A 124 -29.38 6.89 9.87
C HIS A 124 -29.57 6.65 8.37
N GLU A 125 -30.81 6.40 7.94
CA GLU A 125 -31.12 6.18 6.52
C GLU A 125 -30.93 7.45 5.69
N GLU A 126 -31.32 8.62 6.21
CA GLU A 126 -31.10 9.92 5.55
C GLU A 126 -29.60 10.18 5.33
N ILE A 127 -28.77 9.98 6.36
CA ILE A 127 -27.31 10.12 6.27
C ILE A 127 -26.73 9.09 5.28
N ARG A 128 -27.22 7.85 5.29
CA ARG A 128 -26.77 6.81 4.36
C ARG A 128 -27.08 7.17 2.92
N SER A 129 -28.28 7.69 2.65
CA SER A 129 -28.69 8.16 1.33
C SER A 129 -27.83 9.34 0.88
N SER A 130 -27.58 10.33 1.75
CA SER A 130 -26.77 11.49 1.37
C SER A 130 -25.35 11.11 0.96
N TYR A 131 -24.70 10.19 1.70
CA TYR A 131 -23.38 9.69 1.32
C TYR A 131 -23.39 8.94 -0.01
N LYS A 132 -24.46 8.19 -0.31
CA LYS A 132 -24.61 7.50 -1.58
C LYS A 132 -24.79 8.49 -2.73
N ASP A 133 -25.62 9.51 -2.55
CA ASP A 133 -25.86 10.55 -3.55
C ASP A 133 -24.57 11.35 -3.85
N GLU A 134 -23.75 11.66 -2.84
CA GLU A 134 -22.45 12.30 -3.02
C GLU A 134 -21.48 11.41 -3.81
N GLN A 135 -21.44 10.11 -3.50
CA GLN A 135 -20.61 9.15 -4.24
C GLN A 135 -21.04 9.04 -5.70
N ASP A 136 -22.35 8.97 -5.96
CA ASP A 136 -22.89 8.88 -7.30
C ASP A 136 -22.56 10.14 -8.11
N LYS A 137 -22.69 11.34 -7.52
CA LYS A 137 -22.31 12.62 -8.16
C LYS A 137 -20.84 12.70 -8.53
N GLU A 138 -19.95 12.29 -7.63
CA GLU A 138 -18.51 12.29 -7.91
C GLU A 138 -18.11 11.20 -8.92
N ASN A 139 -18.79 10.05 -8.91
CA ASN A 139 -18.60 9.02 -9.94
C ASN A 139 -19.07 9.52 -11.32
N GLU A 140 -20.23 10.18 -11.41
CA GLU A 140 -20.69 10.83 -12.63
C GLU A 140 -19.71 11.90 -13.12
N ARG A 141 -19.15 12.71 -12.21
CA ARG A 141 -18.11 13.69 -12.56
C ARG A 141 -16.89 13.01 -13.19
N ARG A 142 -16.41 11.92 -12.59
CA ARG A 142 -15.28 11.12 -13.11
C ARG A 142 -15.57 10.51 -14.47
N ILE A 143 -16.77 9.95 -14.66
CA ILE A 143 -17.21 9.42 -15.95
C ILE A 143 -17.22 10.53 -16.99
N ARG A 144 -17.75 11.72 -16.68
CA ARG A 144 -17.73 12.87 -17.62
C ARG A 144 -16.31 13.25 -18.04
N MET A 145 -15.39 13.40 -17.09
CA MET A 145 -13.98 13.71 -17.39
C MET A 145 -13.32 12.63 -18.25
N VAL A 146 -13.60 11.35 -17.96
CA VAL A 146 -13.10 10.23 -18.77
C VAL A 146 -13.69 10.26 -20.18
N VAL A 147 -14.99 10.52 -20.32
CA VAL A 147 -15.64 10.63 -21.62
C VAL A 147 -15.05 11.79 -22.43
N GLU A 148 -14.74 12.93 -21.83
CA GLU A 148 -14.03 14.03 -22.49
C GLU A 148 -12.62 13.61 -22.95
N TYR A 149 -11.87 12.92 -22.09
CA TYR A 149 -10.56 12.35 -22.44
C TYR A 149 -10.65 11.35 -23.61
N ILE A 150 -11.68 10.52 -23.64
CA ILE A 150 -11.95 9.60 -24.75
C ILE A 150 -12.20 10.38 -26.04
N HIS A 151 -13.07 11.40 -26.01
CA HIS A 151 -13.33 12.27 -27.16
C HIS A 151 -12.12 13.06 -27.62
N PHE A 152 -11.12 13.29 -26.75
CA PHE A 152 -9.89 13.96 -27.15
C PHE A 152 -8.95 13.04 -27.94
N TYR A 153 -8.69 11.83 -27.44
CA TYR A 153 -7.67 10.93 -28.01
C TYR A 153 -8.23 9.95 -29.05
N MET A 154 -9.42 9.37 -28.82
CA MET A 154 -9.93 8.29 -29.66
C MET A 154 -10.27 8.71 -31.10
N PRO A 155 -10.82 9.90 -31.40
CA PRO A 155 -11.13 10.28 -32.79
C PRO A 155 -9.93 10.33 -33.73
N ARG A 156 -8.71 10.40 -33.20
CA ARG A 156 -7.47 10.32 -34.01
C ARG A 156 -7.20 8.91 -34.53
N ILE A 157 -7.77 7.88 -33.88
CA ILE A 157 -7.46 6.47 -34.12
C ILE A 157 -8.70 5.61 -34.39
N ALA A 158 -9.91 6.16 -34.28
CA ALA A 158 -11.17 5.45 -34.45
C ALA A 158 -12.24 6.35 -35.08
N ASP A 159 -13.22 5.71 -35.75
CA ASP A 159 -14.40 6.40 -36.27
C ASP A 159 -15.39 6.77 -35.15
N GLU A 160 -16.33 7.66 -35.46
CA GLU A 160 -17.33 8.17 -34.50
C GLU A 160 -18.11 7.03 -33.81
N GLU A 161 -18.52 6.01 -34.58
CA GLU A 161 -19.28 4.90 -34.03
C GLU A 161 -18.45 4.07 -33.03
N THR A 162 -17.17 3.87 -33.33
CA THR A 162 -16.23 3.18 -32.44
C THR A 162 -15.91 4.02 -31.21
N VAL A 163 -15.78 5.35 -31.34
CA VAL A 163 -15.61 6.28 -30.21
C VAL A 163 -16.81 6.18 -29.27
N ASN A 164 -18.04 6.25 -29.80
CA ASN A 164 -19.27 6.12 -29.04
C ASN A 164 -19.37 4.77 -28.33
N HIS A 165 -18.98 3.69 -29.02
CA HIS A 165 -18.89 2.35 -28.42
C HIS A 165 -17.91 2.34 -27.23
N VAL A 166 -16.70 2.87 -27.41
CA VAL A 166 -15.69 2.93 -26.33
C VAL A 166 -16.20 3.75 -25.14
N CYS A 167 -16.83 4.91 -25.36
CA CYS A 167 -17.46 5.71 -24.30
C CYS A 167 -18.46 4.89 -23.48
N ASN A 168 -19.33 4.12 -24.13
CA ASN A 168 -20.31 3.28 -23.46
C ASN A 168 -19.66 2.14 -22.66
N GLU A 169 -18.74 1.38 -23.27
CA GLU A 169 -18.09 0.25 -22.62
C GLU A 169 -17.22 0.69 -21.43
N VAL A 170 -16.50 1.81 -21.55
CA VAL A 170 -15.70 2.38 -20.45
C VAL A 170 -16.61 2.88 -19.32
N SER A 171 -17.70 3.60 -19.63
CA SER A 171 -18.62 4.09 -18.61
C SER A 171 -19.25 2.94 -17.81
N ASN A 172 -19.64 1.85 -18.49
CA ASN A 172 -20.15 0.64 -17.84
C ASN A 172 -19.11 -0.03 -16.95
N TRP A 173 -17.84 -0.07 -17.39
CA TRP A 173 -16.74 -0.60 -16.59
C TRP A 173 -16.42 0.24 -15.37
N MET A 174 -16.44 1.58 -15.50
CA MET A 174 -16.24 2.49 -14.38
C MET A 174 -17.34 2.35 -13.30
N ASN A 175 -18.59 2.12 -13.73
CA ASN A 175 -19.71 1.84 -12.83
C ASN A 175 -19.62 0.46 -12.19
N LYS A 176 -19.06 -0.53 -12.91
CA LYS A 176 -18.99 -1.91 -12.45
C LYS A 176 -17.66 -2.55 -12.85
N ASN A 177 -16.73 -2.66 -11.90
CA ASN A 177 -15.38 -3.17 -12.15
C ASN A 177 -15.32 -4.59 -12.75
N ASN A 178 -16.35 -5.43 -12.57
CA ASN A 178 -16.42 -6.77 -13.14
C ASN A 178 -17.17 -6.84 -14.48
N TYR A 179 -17.53 -5.69 -15.04
CA TYR A 179 -18.09 -5.56 -16.37
C TYR A 179 -17.11 -6.10 -17.41
N LYS A 180 -17.65 -6.78 -18.43
CA LYS A 180 -16.91 -7.31 -19.56
C LYS A 180 -17.32 -6.54 -20.80
N PRO A 181 -16.39 -5.82 -21.45
CA PRO A 181 -16.73 -5.01 -22.60
C PRO A 181 -17.07 -5.89 -23.80
N LYS A 182 -17.94 -5.37 -24.66
CA LYS A 182 -18.15 -5.90 -25.99
C LYS A 182 -16.97 -5.52 -26.88
N PRO A 183 -16.40 -6.48 -27.64
CA PRO A 183 -15.23 -6.22 -28.47
C PRO A 183 -15.54 -5.24 -29.60
N ILE A 184 -14.59 -4.37 -29.90
CA ILE A 184 -14.61 -3.55 -31.10
C ILE A 184 -14.44 -4.45 -32.32
N LYS A 185 -15.44 -4.44 -33.21
CA LYS A 185 -15.45 -5.28 -34.40
C LYS A 185 -14.79 -4.61 -35.60
N ARG A 186 -14.89 -3.28 -35.68
CA ARG A 186 -14.31 -2.45 -36.74
C ARG A 186 -12.80 -2.37 -36.58
N ARG A 187 -12.11 -2.04 -37.67
CA ARG A 187 -10.68 -1.70 -37.60
C ARG A 187 -10.55 -0.27 -37.11
N LEU A 188 -9.54 -0.02 -36.30
CA LEU A 188 -9.08 1.33 -35.99
C LEU A 188 -8.64 2.03 -37.28
N THR A 189 -8.83 3.35 -37.35
CA THR A 189 -8.56 4.15 -38.55
C THR A 189 -7.06 4.36 -38.77
N GLN A 190 -6.26 4.22 -37.71
CA GLN A 190 -4.80 4.20 -37.76
C GLN A 190 -4.26 2.84 -37.31
N ASP A 191 -3.16 2.42 -37.93
CA ASP A 191 -2.40 1.27 -37.46
C ASP A 191 -1.66 1.67 -36.18
N ILE A 192 -2.18 1.20 -35.04
CA ILE A 192 -1.66 1.52 -33.71
C ILE A 192 -1.20 0.25 -33.02
N SER A 193 -0.02 0.32 -32.40
CA SER A 193 0.47 -0.77 -31.57
C SER A 193 -0.35 -0.91 -30.28
N ASN A 194 -0.11 -1.98 -29.52
CA ASN A 194 -0.83 -2.19 -28.28
C ASN A 194 -0.41 -1.22 -27.14
N ILE A 195 0.76 -0.58 -27.21
CA ILE A 195 1.31 0.25 -26.11
C ILE A 195 0.44 1.49 -25.83
N PRO A 196 0.05 2.31 -26.84
CA PRO A 196 -0.82 3.46 -26.59
C PRO A 196 -2.18 3.07 -26.01
N LEU A 197 -2.73 1.91 -26.39
CA LEU A 197 -3.99 1.39 -25.85
C LEU A 197 -3.86 0.93 -24.39
N ARG A 198 -2.67 0.46 -23.98
CA ARG A 198 -2.37 0.23 -22.56
C ARG A 198 -2.39 1.54 -21.79
N HIS A 199 -1.70 2.57 -22.30
CA HIS A 199 -1.70 3.90 -21.66
C HIS A 199 -3.09 4.46 -21.54
N PHE A 200 -3.89 4.33 -22.60
CA PHE A 200 -5.29 4.75 -22.62
C PHE A 200 -6.10 4.15 -21.46
N ILE A 201 -6.05 2.83 -21.26
CA ILE A 201 -6.76 2.18 -20.16
C ILE A 201 -6.14 2.47 -18.80
N TRP A 202 -4.81 2.62 -18.72
CA TRP A 202 -4.16 3.00 -17.47
C TRP A 202 -4.59 4.39 -17.01
N ASN A 203 -4.56 5.38 -17.91
CA ASN A 203 -4.98 6.76 -17.65
C ASN A 203 -6.43 6.80 -17.13
N ILE A 204 -7.34 6.04 -17.76
CA ILE A 204 -8.75 5.92 -17.35
C ILE A 204 -8.87 5.28 -15.96
N ALA A 205 -8.20 4.16 -15.72
CA ALA A 205 -8.28 3.43 -14.47
C ALA A 205 -7.79 4.25 -13.27
N GLU A 206 -6.84 5.17 -13.49
CA GLU A 206 -6.39 6.12 -12.46
C GLU A 206 -7.45 7.16 -12.07
N ARG A 207 -8.53 7.31 -12.84
CA ARG A 207 -9.65 8.22 -12.55
C ARG A 207 -10.85 7.53 -11.92
N CYS A 208 -10.88 6.20 -11.88
CA CYS A 208 -11.93 5.45 -11.21
C CYS A 208 -11.96 5.73 -9.70
N MET A 209 -13.16 5.83 -9.11
CA MET A 209 -13.36 6.08 -7.68
C MET A 209 -12.58 5.11 -6.77
N TYR A 210 -12.81 3.81 -6.96
CA TYR A 210 -12.26 2.77 -6.09
C TYR A 210 -11.08 2.05 -6.76
N LYS A 211 -9.94 2.75 -6.87
CA LYS A 211 -8.72 2.27 -7.55
C LYS A 211 -8.33 0.82 -7.22
N ARG A 212 -8.55 0.37 -5.97
CA ARG A 212 -8.26 -1.00 -5.52
C ARG A 212 -8.90 -2.11 -6.35
N TYR A 213 -10.05 -1.84 -6.99
CA TYR A 213 -10.74 -2.83 -7.83
C TYR A 213 -10.22 -2.87 -9.27
N TYR A 214 -9.51 -1.82 -9.69
CA TYR A 214 -8.92 -1.68 -11.02
C TYR A 214 -7.43 -2.01 -10.97
N ASN A 215 -7.10 -3.24 -10.53
CA ASN A 215 -5.73 -3.75 -10.51
C ASN A 215 -5.22 -4.11 -11.92
N GLY A 216 -3.94 -4.48 -12.04
CA GLY A 216 -3.34 -4.82 -13.33
C GLY A 216 -4.10 -5.91 -14.11
N ASP A 217 -4.59 -6.95 -13.44
CA ASP A 217 -5.38 -8.02 -14.07
C ASP A 217 -6.72 -7.52 -14.62
N ASN A 218 -7.41 -6.67 -13.85
CA ASN A 218 -8.69 -6.10 -14.25
C ASN A 218 -8.52 -5.23 -15.50
N ARG A 219 -7.54 -4.30 -15.48
CA ARG A 219 -7.19 -3.44 -16.62
C ARG A 219 -6.79 -4.24 -17.85
N ALA A 220 -5.95 -5.27 -17.66
CA ALA A 220 -5.42 -6.07 -18.77
C ALA A 220 -6.49 -6.92 -19.45
N ARG A 221 -7.42 -7.50 -18.68
CA ARG A 221 -8.58 -8.20 -19.25
C ARG A 221 -9.51 -7.24 -19.99
N PHE A 222 -9.81 -6.10 -19.40
CA PHE A 222 -10.68 -5.10 -20.02
C PHE A 222 -10.14 -4.64 -21.39
N VAL A 223 -8.87 -4.22 -21.46
CA VAL A 223 -8.27 -3.74 -22.72
C VAL A 223 -8.20 -4.85 -23.78
N LYS A 224 -7.88 -6.08 -23.37
CA LYS A 224 -7.79 -7.22 -24.29
C LYS A 224 -9.16 -7.63 -24.84
N GLU A 225 -10.21 -7.57 -24.02
CA GLU A 225 -11.58 -7.86 -24.46
C GLU A 225 -12.15 -6.73 -25.35
N LEU A 226 -11.81 -5.47 -25.07
CA LEU A 226 -12.28 -4.31 -25.84
C LEU A 226 -11.57 -4.20 -27.21
N PHE A 227 -10.24 -4.42 -27.25
CA PHE A 227 -9.38 -4.32 -28.44
C PHE A 227 -8.75 -5.69 -28.80
N PRO A 228 -9.56 -6.70 -29.16
CA PRO A 228 -9.05 -8.07 -29.30
C PRO A 228 -8.06 -8.24 -30.46
N ARG A 229 -8.10 -7.40 -31.50
CA ARG A 229 -7.21 -7.49 -32.66
C ARG A 229 -5.80 -7.02 -32.30
N GLU A 230 -5.73 -5.88 -31.61
CA GLU A 230 -4.49 -5.21 -31.22
C GLU A 230 -3.75 -5.99 -30.12
N PHE A 231 -4.46 -6.85 -29.39
CA PHE A 231 -3.93 -7.67 -28.30
C PHE A 231 -3.99 -9.19 -28.56
N ALA A 232 -4.25 -9.63 -29.79
CA ALA A 232 -4.40 -11.05 -30.15
C ALA A 232 -3.21 -11.90 -29.67
N GLU A 233 -2.00 -11.45 -30.01
CA GLU A 233 -0.74 -12.14 -29.71
C GLU A 233 -0.10 -11.73 -28.36
N THR A 234 -0.77 -10.89 -27.58
CA THR A 234 -0.21 -10.36 -26.32
C THR A 234 -0.88 -11.01 -25.13
N ASP A 235 -0.13 -11.70 -24.28
CA ASP A 235 -0.67 -12.31 -23.07
C ASP A 235 -1.03 -11.29 -21.98
N ILE A 236 -1.87 -11.70 -21.02
CA ILE A 236 -2.34 -10.83 -19.93
C ILE A 236 -1.16 -10.36 -19.06
N ALA A 237 -0.17 -11.23 -18.80
CA ALA A 237 0.98 -10.92 -17.98
C ALA A 237 1.82 -9.77 -18.58
N THR A 238 2.02 -9.78 -19.89
CA THR A 238 2.72 -8.71 -20.60
C THR A 238 1.89 -7.43 -20.60
N ILE A 239 0.57 -7.50 -20.80
CA ILE A 239 -0.32 -6.33 -20.82
C ILE A 239 -0.26 -5.53 -19.52
N LYS A 240 -0.12 -6.21 -18.37
CA LYS A 240 -0.02 -5.57 -17.04
C LYS A 240 1.10 -4.55 -16.90
N ASN A 241 2.11 -4.61 -17.76
CA ASN A 241 3.16 -3.60 -17.85
C ASN A 241 2.63 -2.37 -18.61
N PHE A 242 1.76 -1.62 -17.94
CA PHE A 242 1.06 -0.47 -18.52
C PHE A 242 1.94 0.77 -18.70
N LYS A 243 3.03 0.89 -17.92
CA LYS A 243 3.91 2.07 -17.94
C LYS A 243 5.19 1.88 -18.78
N VAL A 244 5.11 1.08 -19.84
CA VAL A 244 6.25 0.94 -20.76
C VAL A 244 6.36 2.24 -21.53
N ASP A 245 7.52 2.90 -21.49
CA ASP A 245 7.72 4.20 -22.13
C ASP A 245 8.15 4.05 -23.60
N PRO A 246 7.28 4.34 -24.59
CA PRO A 246 7.72 4.57 -25.94
C PRO A 246 8.14 6.04 -26.06
N LEU A 247 9.35 6.28 -26.59
CA LEU A 247 9.91 7.61 -26.86
C LEU A 247 8.90 8.64 -27.46
N LYS A 248 7.88 8.18 -28.20
CA LYS A 248 6.69 8.98 -28.62
C LYS A 248 5.44 8.10 -28.72
N SER A 249 4.57 8.09 -27.70
CA SER A 249 3.22 7.49 -27.80
C SER A 249 2.20 8.49 -28.35
N PRO A 250 1.31 8.10 -29.29
CA PRO A 250 0.11 8.88 -29.63
C PRO A 250 -0.79 9.18 -28.44
N ILE A 251 -0.76 8.31 -27.42
CA ILE A 251 -1.47 8.47 -26.15
C ILE A 251 -0.42 8.38 -25.02
N PRO A 252 0.06 9.51 -24.49
CA PRO A 252 1.04 9.51 -23.41
C PRO A 252 0.42 9.02 -22.09
N ILE A 253 1.27 8.55 -21.18
CA ILE A 253 0.87 8.29 -19.80
C ILE A 253 0.55 9.64 -19.15
N ASP A 254 -0.57 9.69 -18.46
CA ASP A 254 -1.07 10.89 -17.79
C ASP A 254 -1.32 10.58 -16.31
N GLU A 255 -0.35 10.89 -15.46
CA GLU A 255 -0.44 10.63 -14.02
C GLU A 255 -1.23 11.75 -13.32
N PRO A 256 -2.22 11.43 -12.48
CA PRO A 256 -2.98 12.45 -11.76
C PRO A 256 -2.11 13.18 -10.71
N GLU A 257 -2.17 14.51 -10.69
CA GLU A 257 -1.48 15.36 -9.71
C GLU A 257 -2.33 15.53 -8.43
N ASP A 258 -1.69 15.45 -7.25
CA ASP A 258 -2.30 15.75 -5.94
C ASP A 258 -3.64 15.05 -5.64
N GLY A 259 -3.84 13.86 -6.21
CA GLY A 259 -5.09 13.10 -6.06
C GLY A 259 -6.29 13.68 -6.81
N LYS A 260 -6.09 14.73 -7.62
CA LYS A 260 -7.12 15.29 -8.49
C LYS A 260 -7.31 14.37 -9.70
N PRO A 261 -8.56 14.12 -10.12
CA PRO A 261 -8.86 13.23 -11.24
C PRO A 261 -8.68 13.88 -12.61
N ASP A 262 -8.30 15.16 -12.67
CA ASP A 262 -8.19 15.92 -13.91
C ASP A 262 -7.14 15.31 -14.85
N PHE A 263 -7.34 15.48 -16.15
CA PHE A 263 -6.40 15.05 -17.20
C PHE A 263 -5.54 16.23 -17.64
N HIS A 264 -4.27 15.99 -17.97
CA HIS A 264 -3.42 17.02 -18.55
C HIS A 264 -3.59 17.03 -20.07
N TYR A 265 -4.05 18.17 -20.59
CA TYR A 265 -4.17 18.40 -22.02
C TYR A 265 -3.04 19.32 -22.50
N PRO A 266 -2.50 19.11 -23.72
CA PRO A 266 -1.53 20.02 -24.31
C PRO A 266 -2.09 21.45 -24.41
N ASN A 267 -1.20 22.45 -24.25
CA ASN A 267 -1.57 23.87 -24.34
C ASN A 267 -2.33 24.18 -25.64
N GLY A 268 -3.46 24.88 -25.52
CA GLY A 268 -4.33 25.29 -26.64
C GLY A 268 -5.52 24.37 -26.93
N TYR A 269 -5.82 23.43 -26.02
CA TYR A 269 -7.00 22.54 -26.13
C TYR A 269 -8.30 23.13 -25.56
N LEU A 270 -8.23 24.20 -24.76
CA LEU A 270 -9.38 24.90 -24.17
C LEU A 270 -9.55 26.28 -24.80
#